data_AF-A0A7K1U477-F1
#
_entry.id   AF-A0A7K1U477-F1
#
_cell.length_a   1.000
_cell.length_b   1.000
_cell.length_c   1.000
_cell.angle_alpha   90.00
_cell.angle_beta   90.00
_cell.angle_gamma   90.00
#
_symmetry.space_group_name_H-M   'P 1'
#
loop_
_entity.id
_entity.type
_entity.pdbx_description
1 polymer ?
#
loop_
_entity_poly.entity_id
_entity_poly.type
_entity_poly.pdbx_seq_one_letter_code
_entity_poly.pdbx_strand_id
1 'polypeptide(L)' 'MEVIKDYDCIAEARKAKARISAEIKGKSAIEVVRYFERGSREFKKAQREYRRQQQQALK' A
#
# COMPACT_ATOMS: atom_id res chain seq x y z
N MET A 1 25.75 -18.58 5.20
CA MET A 1 25.54 -17.48 4.24
C MET A 1 24.05 -17.25 4.18
N GLU A 2 23.54 -16.26 4.91
CA GLU A 2 22.10 -15.94 4.90
C GLU A 2 21.73 -15.45 3.50
N VAL A 3 20.78 -16.15 2.86
CA VAL A 3 20.24 -15.75 1.56
C VAL A 3 19.39 -14.51 1.80
N ILE A 4 19.96 -13.34 1.52
CA ILE A 4 19.16 -12.12 1.33
C ILE A 4 18.25 -12.45 0.14
N LYS A 5 16.98 -12.77 0.41
CA LYS A 5 15.98 -12.96 -0.64
C LYS A 5 15.86 -11.64 -1.36
N ASP A 6 16.26 -11.59 -2.62
CA ASP A 6 16.10 -10.42 -3.46
C ASP A 6 14.62 -10.01 -3.44
N TYR A 7 14.35 -8.83 -2.91
CA TYR A 7 13.02 -8.26 -2.90
C TYR A 7 12.66 -7.87 -4.33
N ASP A 8 11.90 -8.74 -5.01
CA ASP A 8 11.39 -8.45 -6.34
C ASP A 8 10.13 -7.59 -6.25
N CYS A 9 10.34 -6.28 -6.38
CA CYS A 9 9.26 -5.29 -6.36
C CYS A 9 8.23 -5.50 -7.49
N ILE A 10 8.63 -6.12 -8.62
CA ILE A 10 7.75 -6.42 -9.75
C ILE A 10 6.85 -7.60 -9.38
N ALA A 11 7.40 -8.63 -8.75
CA ALA A 11 6.61 -9.77 -8.25
C ALA A 11 5.58 -9.32 -7.22
N GLU A 12 5.96 -8.46 -6.27
CA GLU A 12 5.02 -7.92 -5.27
C GLU A 12 3.93 -7.03 -5.91
N ALA A 13 4.28 -6.20 -6.89
CA ALA A 13 3.30 -5.41 -7.63
C ALA A 13 2.28 -6.30 -8.37
N ARG A 14 2.72 -7.42 -8.95
CA ARG A 14 1.83 -8.39 -9.61
C ARG A 14 0.87 -9.06 -8.62
N LYS A 15 1.37 -9.47 -7.45
CA LYS A 15 0.53 -10.04 -6.38
C LYS A 15 -0.51 -9.04 -5.90
N ALA A 16 -0.10 -7.79 -5.66
CA ALA A 16 -1.00 -6.72 -5.24
C ALA A 16 -2.11 -6.47 -6.28
N LYS A 17 -1.75 -6.42 -7.58
CA LYS A 17 -2.72 -6.28 -8.67
C LYS A 17 -3.75 -7.40 -8.68
N ALA A 18 -3.30 -8.65 -8.57
CA ALA A 18 -4.19 -9.82 -8.56
C ALA A 18 -5.18 -9.76 -7.37
N ARG A 19 -4.67 -9.41 -6.17
CA ARG A 19 -5.49 -9.27 -4.97
C ARG A 19 -6.54 -8.15 -5.11
N ILE A 20 -6.11 -6.94 -5.51
CA ILE A 20 -7.02 -5.80 -5.70
C ILE A 20 -8.10 -6.15 -6.73
N SER A 21 -7.72 -6.79 -7.84
CA SER A 21 -8.67 -7.20 -8.88
C SER A 21 -9.71 -8.19 -8.36
N ALA A 22 -9.33 -9.11 -7.47
CA ALA A 22 -10.27 -10.04 -6.85
C ALA A 22 -11.21 -9.30 -5.87
N GLU A 23 -10.69 -8.36 -5.08
CA GLU A 23 -11.46 -7.61 -4.10
C GLU A 23 -12.49 -6.64 -4.71
N ILE A 24 -12.23 -6.11 -5.92
CA ILE A 24 -13.15 -5.17 -6.60
C ILE A 24 -14.10 -5.85 -7.58
N LYS A 25 -13.90 -7.15 -7.86
CA LYS A 25 -14.72 -7.89 -8.82
C LYS A 25 -16.18 -7.95 -8.36
N GLY A 26 -17.10 -7.60 -9.25
CA GLY A 26 -18.54 -7.64 -8.98
C GLY A 26 -19.06 -6.48 -8.10
N LYS A 27 -18.20 -5.54 -7.71
CA LYS A 27 -18.61 -4.34 -6.98
C LYS A 27 -19.10 -3.25 -7.93
N SER A 28 -19.99 -2.40 -7.44
CA SER A 28 -20.42 -1.20 -8.14
C SER A 28 -19.28 -0.17 -8.26
N ALA A 29 -19.36 0.73 -9.24
CA ALA A 29 -18.37 1.78 -9.43
C ALA A 29 -18.16 2.63 -8.16
N ILE A 30 -19.22 2.93 -7.41
CA ILE A 30 -19.17 3.70 -6.16
C ILE A 30 -18.36 2.96 -5.09
N GLU A 31 -18.56 1.65 -4.95
CA GLU A 31 -17.82 0.84 -3.98
C GLU A 31 -16.33 0.72 -4.35
N VAL A 32 -16.02 0.62 -5.64
CA VAL A 32 -14.65 0.64 -6.13
C VAL A 32 -13.96 1.97 -5.82
N VAL A 33 -14.64 3.09 -6.06
CA VAL A 33 -14.11 4.42 -5.70
C VAL A 33 -13.85 4.52 -4.20
N ARG A 34 -14.81 4.11 -3.35
CA ARG A 34 -14.64 4.11 -1.88
C ARG A 34 -13.46 3.25 -1.43
N TYR A 35 -13.24 2.10 -2.07
CA TYR A 35 -12.10 1.23 -1.79
C TYR A 35 -10.77 1.98 -1.99
N PHE A 36 -10.60 2.65 -3.14
CA PHE A 36 -9.38 3.42 -3.42
C PHE A 36 -9.22 4.65 -2.52
N GLU A 37 -10.31 5.34 -2.19
CA GLU A 37 -10.28 6.48 -1.26
C GLU A 37 -9.79 6.07 0.14
N ARG A 38 -10.24 4.93 0.65
CA ARG A 38 -9.79 4.39 1.95
C ARG A 38 -8.28 4.14 1.93
N GLY A 39 -7.77 3.44 0.92
CA GLY A 39 -6.34 3.18 0.78
C GLY A 39 -5.51 4.47 0.69
N SER A 40 -6.00 5.49 -0.02
CA SER A 40 -5.35 6.80 -0.12
C SER A 40 -5.26 7.52 1.24
N ARG A 41 -6.32 7.46 2.06
CA ARG A 41 -6.32 8.08 3.40
C ARG A 41 -5.33 7.41 4.34
N GLU A 42 -5.28 6.08 4.34
CA GLU A 42 -4.34 5.31 5.16
C GLU A 42 -2.89 5.59 4.76
N PHE A 43 -2.60 5.62 3.44
CA PHE A 43 -1.27 5.99 2.94
C PHE A 43 -0.85 7.40 3.39
N LYS A 44 -1.74 8.39 3.26
CA LYS A 44 -1.46 9.77 3.73
C LYS A 44 -1.21 9.82 5.24
N LYS A 45 -1.91 9.00 6.04
CA LYS A 45 -1.70 8.91 7.49
C LYS A 45 -0.32 8.34 7.80
N ALA A 46 0.04 7.20 7.21
CA ALA A 46 1.35 6.57 7.37
C ALA A 46 2.48 7.51 6.95
N GLN A 47 2.31 8.24 5.85
CA GLN A 47 3.30 9.23 5.39
C GLN A 47 3.51 10.37 6.39
N ARG A 48 2.44 10.85 7.03
CA ARG A 48 2.54 11.90 8.08
C ARG A 48 3.25 11.38 9.33
N GLU A 49 2.94 10.16 9.75
CA GLU A 49 3.59 9.53 10.91
C GLU A 49 5.09 9.31 10.66
N TYR A 50 5.45 8.80 9.48
CA TYR A 50 6.84 8.65 9.07
C TYR A 50 7.61 9.98 9.09
N ARG A 51 7.01 11.07 8.55
CA ARG A 51 7.62 12.41 8.61
C ARG A 51 7.81 12.91 10.05
N ARG A 52 6.85 12.66 10.94
CA ARG A 52 6.97 13.03 12.36
C ARG A 52 8.11 12.29 13.05
N GLN A 53 8.24 10.99 12.79
CA GLN A 53 9.33 10.18 13.32
C GLN A 53 10.69 10.69 12.84
N GLN A 54 10.83 11.02 11.55
CA GLN A 54 12.08 11.61 11.04
C GLN A 54 12.43 12.93 11.71
N GLN A 55 11.45 13.82 11.94
CA GLN A 55 11.70 15.09 12.62
C GLN A 55 12.09 14.93 14.10
N GLN A 56 11.59 13.90 14.77
CA GLN A 56 11.95 13.58 16.15
C GLN A 56 13.35 12.95 16.24
N ALA A 57 13.74 12.12 15.27
CA ALA A 57 15.06 11.51 15.23
C ALA A 57 16.19 12.50 14.89
N LEU A 58 15.85 13.65 14.31
CA LEU A 58 16.80 14.72 13.95
C LEU A 58 16.97 15.79 15.05
N LYS A 59 16.25 15.69 16.17
CA LYS A 59 16.39 16.55 17.36
C LYS A 59 17.17 15.84 18.45
#